data_AF-K1XPN8-F1
#
_entry.id   AF-K1XPN8-F1
#
_cell.length_a   1.000
_cell.length_b   1.000
_cell.length_c   1.000
_cell.angle_alpha   90.00
_cell.angle_beta   90.00
_cell.angle_gamma   90.00
#
_symmetry.space_group_name_H-M   'P 1'
#
loop_
_entity.id
_entity.type
_entity.pdbx_description
1 polymer ?
#
loop_
_entity_poly.entity_id
_entity_poly.type
_entity_poly.pdbx_seq_one_letter_code
_entity_poly.pdbx_strand_id
1 'polypeptide(L)'
;MAAMTEGTETHIQSQQPQNLYPLSLDRRLLAGDAFREAKIRLENTLNVIERHYSTPESGVHTGLPSCPRCQSKKRDIHRAYCDYYLSNDQRSWYAENPWYKQEMNRRLQDPNIPLNEIHQFFNSALREHMRQDLSAVQPGDSTVVKDFKRKTSDLFTDSYQPRSMADILSAYLQNINIITGHQDATDLVNVLQLTTTPQERADIYIRYYCTSSWNDLPIVKTFKSKYARMFESGAPHDAVLASMRKEGEEAQALKIAELQGKLSDIKMAQSAHLKNKKRKEEKRERLQRLRERPSNSEMALCALVTCGEEINISSGTVTECAICEWHDRKGGDRGRVFYCSTRCAEEDFKAHDPDHTCMSENCIFAPEIGPPGDSDLQPGVCQSCLQEDHVEYFCSLPCYRANYALHKEQVFEQRGCHDHVEMLEFFRPAEGMEIIS
;
A
#
# COMPACT_ATOMS: atom_id res chain seq x y z
N MET A 1 20.34 -21.22 75.86
CA MET A 1 20.53 -20.86 74.45
C MET A 1 19.52 -21.65 73.65
N ALA A 2 18.42 -20.99 73.29
CA ALA A 2 17.31 -21.56 72.52
C ALA A 2 17.54 -21.21 71.04
N ALA A 3 17.38 -22.18 70.15
CA ALA A 3 17.28 -21.94 68.70
C ALA A 3 15.91 -22.45 68.26
N MET A 4 15.08 -21.51 67.81
CA MET A 4 13.73 -21.73 67.29
C MET A 4 13.83 -22.24 65.86
N THR A 5 13.05 -23.28 65.56
CA THR A 5 12.82 -23.82 64.22
C THR A 5 11.84 -22.95 63.46
N GLU A 6 12.30 -22.30 62.39
CA GLU A 6 11.46 -21.63 61.40
C GLU A 6 10.81 -22.67 60.47
N GLY A 7 9.48 -22.59 60.36
CA GLY A 7 8.69 -23.34 59.41
C GLY A 7 8.75 -22.68 58.03
N THR A 8 9.16 -23.44 57.03
CA THR A 8 9.05 -23.07 55.61
C THR A 8 7.61 -23.26 55.15
N GLU A 9 6.88 -22.14 55.02
CA GLU A 9 5.64 -22.08 54.24
C GLU A 9 5.98 -22.20 52.75
N THR A 10 5.64 -23.34 52.15
CA THR A 10 5.69 -23.53 50.70
C THR A 10 4.57 -22.74 50.04
N HIS A 11 4.93 -21.56 49.53
CA HIS A 11 4.12 -20.73 48.65
C HIS A 11 3.93 -21.48 47.31
N ILE A 12 2.77 -22.12 47.12
CA ILE A 12 2.39 -22.68 45.82
C ILE A 12 2.01 -21.51 44.92
N GLN A 13 2.97 -21.05 44.10
CA GLN A 13 2.70 -20.18 42.97
C GLN A 13 1.82 -20.93 41.97
N SER A 14 0.56 -20.51 41.85
CA SER A 14 -0.33 -20.99 40.81
C SER A 14 0.19 -20.54 39.45
N GLN A 15 0.56 -21.49 38.61
CA GLN A 15 0.81 -21.25 37.19
C GLN A 15 -0.54 -20.96 36.52
N GLN A 16 -0.97 -19.70 36.52
CA GLN A 16 -2.11 -19.22 35.73
C GLN A 16 -1.70 -19.09 34.25
N PRO A 17 -2.53 -19.51 33.29
CA PRO A 17 -2.26 -19.34 31.87
C PRO A 17 -2.16 -17.84 31.53
N GLN A 18 -1.00 -17.44 31.02
CA GLN A 18 -0.72 -16.06 30.61
C GLN A 18 -1.49 -15.76 29.30
N ASN A 19 -2.35 -14.74 29.33
CA ASN A 19 -3.11 -14.13 28.23
C ASN A 19 -4.49 -14.70 27.86
N LEU A 20 -5.35 -15.01 28.84
CA LEU A 20 -6.79 -15.19 28.57
C LEU A 20 -7.56 -13.85 28.44
N TYR A 21 -7.05 -12.79 29.08
CA TYR A 21 -7.78 -11.54 29.28
C TYR A 21 -7.15 -10.35 28.53
N PRO A 22 -7.96 -9.33 28.16
CA PRO A 22 -9.41 -9.29 28.30
C PRO A 22 -10.12 -10.22 27.32
N LEU A 23 -11.30 -10.70 27.72
CA LEU A 23 -12.20 -11.45 26.87
C LEU A 23 -12.78 -10.55 25.79
N SER A 24 -13.03 -11.14 24.62
CA SER A 24 -13.74 -10.48 23.54
C SER A 24 -15.22 -10.27 23.89
N LEU A 25 -15.92 -9.39 23.16
CA LEU A 25 -17.32 -9.09 23.45
C LEU A 25 -18.20 -10.33 23.30
N ASP A 26 -18.01 -11.11 22.23
CA ASP A 26 -18.75 -12.36 22.02
C ASP A 26 -18.53 -13.35 23.16
N ARG A 27 -17.27 -13.51 23.62
CA ARG A 27 -16.96 -14.43 24.72
C ARG A 27 -17.66 -14.02 26.01
N ARG A 28 -17.69 -12.72 26.34
CA ARG A 28 -18.40 -12.19 27.52
C ARG A 28 -19.90 -12.45 27.44
N LEU A 29 -20.50 -12.16 26.28
CA LEU A 29 -21.94 -12.32 26.08
C LEU A 29 -22.35 -13.79 26.12
N LEU A 30 -21.61 -14.68 25.45
CA LEU A 30 -21.83 -16.13 25.49
C LEU A 30 -21.68 -16.71 26.90
N ALA A 31 -20.68 -16.27 27.65
CA ALA A 31 -20.49 -16.69 29.04
C ALA A 31 -21.63 -16.21 29.93
N GLY A 32 -22.12 -14.98 29.72
CA GLY A 32 -23.29 -14.44 30.41
C GLY A 32 -24.58 -15.21 30.10
N ASP A 33 -24.82 -15.57 28.84
CA ASP A 33 -25.95 -16.40 28.43
C ASP A 33 -25.89 -17.78 29.07
N ALA A 34 -24.74 -18.46 28.95
CA ALA A 34 -24.54 -19.78 29.54
C ALA A 34 -24.73 -19.77 31.06
N PHE A 35 -24.26 -18.72 31.74
CA PHE A 35 -24.46 -18.55 33.18
C PHE A 35 -25.95 -18.40 33.54
N ARG A 36 -26.71 -17.58 32.81
CA ARG A 36 -28.16 -17.42 33.01
C ARG A 36 -28.91 -18.72 32.76
N GLU A 37 -28.64 -19.37 31.63
CA GLU A 37 -29.23 -20.65 31.28
C GLU A 37 -28.93 -21.72 32.34
N ALA A 38 -27.68 -21.80 32.83
CA ALA A 38 -27.29 -22.75 33.87
C ALA A 38 -28.06 -22.50 35.17
N LYS A 39 -28.26 -21.22 35.55
CA LYS A 39 -29.05 -20.86 36.72
C LYS A 39 -30.52 -21.27 36.58
N ILE A 40 -31.13 -20.96 35.42
CA ILE A 40 -32.52 -21.36 35.12
C ILE A 40 -32.66 -22.89 35.12
N ARG A 41 -31.69 -23.60 34.53
CA ARG A 41 -31.67 -25.07 34.55
C ARG A 41 -31.60 -25.63 35.97
N LEU A 42 -30.76 -25.05 36.83
CA LEU A 42 -30.66 -25.46 38.24
C LEU A 42 -32.00 -25.26 38.94
N GLU A 43 -32.59 -24.07 38.85
CA GLU A 43 -33.88 -23.74 39.48
C GLU A 43 -35.00 -24.68 39.00
N ASN A 44 -35.10 -24.91 37.69
CA ASN A 44 -36.06 -25.85 37.12
C ASN A 44 -35.83 -27.29 37.61
N THR A 45 -34.58 -27.73 37.67
CA THR A 45 -34.24 -29.08 38.13
C THR A 45 -34.58 -29.26 39.61
N LEU A 46 -34.27 -28.27 40.46
CA LEU A 46 -34.63 -28.28 41.87
C LEU A 46 -36.16 -28.30 42.05
N ASN A 47 -36.90 -27.52 41.28
CA ASN A 47 -38.37 -27.53 41.29
C ASN A 47 -38.95 -28.89 40.88
N VAL A 48 -38.37 -29.55 39.86
CA VAL A 48 -38.79 -30.89 39.43
C VAL A 48 -38.51 -31.93 40.51
N ILE A 49 -37.33 -31.87 41.14
CA ILE A 49 -36.96 -32.74 42.27
C ILE A 49 -37.96 -32.52 43.41
N GLU A 50 -38.23 -31.27 43.79
CA GLU A 50 -39.15 -30.96 44.87
C GLU A 50 -40.56 -31.50 44.62
N ARG A 51 -41.09 -31.32 43.41
CA ARG A 51 -42.40 -31.87 43.02
C ARG A 51 -42.42 -33.39 43.07
N HIS A 52 -41.42 -34.06 42.48
CA HIS A 52 -41.33 -35.51 42.47
C HIS A 52 -41.31 -36.09 43.89
N TYR A 53 -40.43 -35.54 44.74
CA TYR A 53 -40.34 -35.96 46.14
C TYR A 53 -41.44 -35.40 47.04
N SER A 54 -42.47 -34.76 46.49
CA SER A 54 -43.70 -34.40 47.20
C SER A 54 -44.85 -35.37 46.89
N THR A 55 -44.72 -36.23 45.87
CA THR A 55 -45.75 -37.22 45.51
C THR A 55 -45.52 -38.58 46.19
N PRO A 56 -46.57 -39.41 46.33
CA PRO A 56 -46.46 -40.79 46.83
C PRO A 56 -45.59 -41.71 45.96
N GLU A 57 -45.39 -41.35 44.69
CA GLU A 57 -44.62 -42.14 43.71
C GLU A 57 -43.12 -42.21 44.06
N SER A 58 -42.61 -41.25 44.84
CA SER A 58 -41.22 -41.19 45.30
C SER A 58 -40.89 -42.11 46.50
N GLY A 59 -41.85 -42.95 46.91
CA GLY A 59 -41.72 -43.87 48.04
C GLY A 59 -42.14 -43.27 49.39
N VAL A 60 -42.28 -44.12 50.41
CA VAL A 60 -42.76 -43.72 51.73
C VAL A 60 -41.61 -43.13 52.55
N HIS A 61 -41.83 -41.95 53.14
CA HIS A 61 -40.91 -41.39 54.13
C HIS A 61 -41.08 -42.12 55.46
N THR A 62 -40.02 -42.77 55.96
CA THR A 62 -40.08 -43.60 57.18
C THR A 62 -39.83 -42.82 58.48
N GLY A 63 -39.70 -41.49 58.42
CA GLY A 63 -39.50 -40.64 59.61
C GLY A 63 -38.05 -40.49 60.06
N LEU A 64 -37.13 -41.34 59.57
CA LEU A 64 -35.70 -41.25 59.88
C LEU A 64 -34.99 -40.28 58.90
N PRO A 65 -34.06 -39.42 59.37
CA PRO A 65 -33.38 -38.40 58.55
C PRO A 65 -32.51 -38.95 57.41
N SER A 66 -32.27 -40.27 57.40
CA SER A 66 -31.51 -41.00 56.37
C SER A 66 -32.34 -42.09 55.69
N CYS A 67 -33.67 -41.97 55.62
CA CYS A 67 -34.48 -42.95 54.90
C CYS A 67 -34.12 -42.98 53.39
N PRO A 68 -34.36 -44.10 52.68
CA PRO A 68 -33.99 -44.25 51.26
C PRO A 68 -34.50 -43.12 50.36
N ARG A 69 -35.73 -42.63 50.60
CA ARG A 69 -36.30 -41.48 49.88
C ARG A 69 -35.49 -40.21 50.11
N CYS A 70 -35.16 -39.88 51.36
CA CYS A 70 -34.34 -38.71 51.68
C CYS A 70 -32.93 -38.81 51.09
N GLN A 71 -32.33 -40.00 51.05
CA GLN A 71 -31.03 -40.22 50.43
C GLN A 71 -31.07 -40.02 48.91
N SER A 72 -32.10 -40.54 48.24
CA SER A 72 -32.28 -40.31 46.80
C SER A 72 -32.52 -38.82 46.49
N LYS A 73 -33.37 -38.13 47.26
CA LYS A 73 -33.56 -36.67 47.12
C LYS A 73 -32.24 -35.91 47.27
N LYS A 74 -31.43 -36.24 48.29
CA LYS A 74 -30.11 -35.62 48.49
C LYS A 74 -29.17 -35.87 47.30
N ARG A 75 -29.14 -37.08 46.75
CA ARG A 75 -28.33 -37.41 45.56
C ARG A 75 -28.76 -36.63 44.32
N ASP A 76 -30.06 -36.49 44.09
CA ASP A 76 -30.57 -35.74 42.94
C ASP A 76 -30.27 -34.24 43.06
N ILE A 77 -30.42 -33.67 44.26
CA ILE A 77 -30.03 -32.27 44.54
C ILE A 77 -28.53 -32.09 44.33
N HIS A 78 -27.70 -33.00 44.85
CA HIS A 78 -26.24 -32.96 44.67
C HIS A 78 -25.85 -33.00 43.20
N ARG A 79 -26.49 -33.87 42.41
CA ARG A 79 -26.29 -33.94 40.95
C ARG A 79 -26.65 -32.62 40.27
N ALA A 80 -27.78 -32.01 40.63
CA ALA A 80 -28.20 -30.73 40.06
C ALA A 80 -27.15 -29.62 40.30
N TYR A 81 -26.56 -29.57 41.51
CA TYR A 81 -25.47 -28.64 41.80
C TYR A 81 -24.15 -29.00 41.08
N CYS A 82 -23.84 -30.28 40.92
CA CYS A 82 -22.68 -30.70 40.11
C CYS A 82 -22.82 -30.20 38.66
N ASP A 83 -23.99 -30.38 38.05
CA ASP A 83 -24.25 -29.94 36.68
C ASP A 83 -24.16 -28.41 36.53
N TYR A 84 -24.55 -27.66 37.58
CA TYR A 84 -24.43 -26.21 37.62
C TYR A 84 -22.97 -25.73 37.74
N TYR A 85 -22.20 -26.31 38.65
CA TYR A 85 -20.82 -25.88 38.92
C TYR A 85 -19.76 -26.43 37.97
N LEU A 86 -20.03 -27.58 37.34
CA LEU A 86 -19.10 -28.34 36.51
C LEU A 86 -19.76 -28.79 35.20
N SER A 87 -20.47 -27.88 34.55
CA SER A 87 -21.03 -28.12 33.22
C SER A 87 -19.93 -28.37 32.18
N ASN A 88 -20.20 -29.26 31.23
CA ASN A 88 -19.37 -29.46 30.04
C ASN A 88 -19.62 -28.41 28.94
N ASP A 89 -20.43 -27.39 29.19
CA ASP A 89 -20.70 -26.31 28.24
C ASP A 89 -19.44 -25.47 28.00
N GLN A 90 -18.96 -25.46 26.75
CA GLN A 90 -17.78 -24.70 26.31
C GLN A 90 -17.98 -23.19 26.40
N ARG A 91 -19.23 -22.72 26.51
CA ARG A 91 -19.55 -21.30 26.73
C ARG A 91 -19.36 -20.88 28.19
N SER A 92 -19.20 -21.82 29.12
CA SER A 92 -19.02 -21.49 30.54
C SER A 92 -17.79 -20.61 30.78
N TRP A 93 -17.89 -19.64 31.68
CA TRP A 93 -16.77 -18.74 32.03
C TRP A 93 -15.51 -19.46 32.52
N TYR A 94 -15.67 -20.67 33.05
CA TYR A 94 -14.60 -21.55 33.53
C TYR A 94 -14.19 -22.64 32.53
N ALA A 95 -14.69 -22.63 31.30
CA ALA A 95 -14.43 -23.70 30.31
C ALA A 95 -12.93 -23.95 30.11
N GLU A 96 -12.15 -22.88 30.05
CA GLU A 96 -10.69 -22.85 29.89
C GLU A 96 -9.93 -22.70 31.21
N ASN A 97 -10.58 -22.98 32.36
CA ASN A 97 -9.96 -22.94 33.68
C ASN A 97 -9.87 -24.35 34.28
N PRO A 98 -8.78 -25.11 34.00
CA PRO A 98 -8.60 -26.47 34.49
C PRO A 98 -8.54 -26.52 36.01
N TRP A 99 -7.89 -25.52 36.62
CA TRP A 99 -7.75 -25.41 38.07
C TRP A 99 -9.11 -25.30 38.76
N TYR A 100 -9.99 -24.43 38.28
CA TYR A 100 -11.35 -24.30 38.81
C TYR A 100 -12.09 -25.64 38.72
N LYS A 101 -12.05 -26.30 37.56
CA LYS A 101 -12.74 -27.59 37.36
C LYS A 101 -12.23 -28.66 38.32
N GLN A 102 -10.91 -28.77 38.48
CA GLN A 102 -10.29 -29.74 39.37
C GLN A 102 -10.67 -29.48 40.84
N GLU A 103 -10.52 -28.25 41.31
CA GLU A 103 -10.77 -27.90 42.72
C GLU A 103 -12.26 -27.94 43.05
N MET A 104 -13.14 -27.48 42.15
CA MET A 104 -14.59 -27.60 42.31
C MET A 104 -15.02 -29.07 42.35
N ASN A 105 -14.46 -29.93 41.49
CA ASN A 105 -14.75 -31.37 41.51
C ASN A 105 -14.28 -32.01 42.82
N ARG A 106 -13.07 -31.68 43.30
CA ARG A 106 -12.58 -32.15 44.61
C ARG A 106 -13.54 -31.77 45.73
N ARG A 107 -14.04 -30.53 45.73
CA ARG A 107 -14.96 -30.02 46.76
C ARG A 107 -16.33 -30.69 46.72
N LEU A 108 -16.88 -30.92 45.53
CA LEU A 108 -18.18 -31.58 45.36
C LEU A 108 -18.14 -33.08 45.71
N GLN A 109 -16.97 -33.72 45.60
CA GLN A 109 -16.78 -35.13 45.94
C GLN A 109 -16.50 -35.36 47.44
N ASP A 110 -16.09 -34.34 48.19
CA ASP A 110 -15.82 -34.44 49.62
C ASP A 110 -17.12 -34.25 50.43
N PRO A 111 -17.64 -35.29 51.10
CA PRO A 111 -18.88 -35.21 51.86
C PRO A 111 -18.78 -34.33 53.11
N ASN A 112 -17.58 -33.96 53.54
CA ASN A 112 -17.37 -33.11 54.72
C ASN A 112 -17.47 -31.61 54.39
N ILE A 113 -17.43 -31.24 53.11
CA ILE A 113 -17.48 -29.84 52.71
C ILE A 113 -18.95 -29.41 52.56
N PRO A 114 -19.41 -28.43 53.36
CA PRO A 114 -20.77 -27.96 53.28
C PRO A 114 -21.01 -27.10 52.03
N LEU A 115 -22.25 -27.07 51.56
CA LEU A 115 -22.63 -26.38 50.31
C LEU A 115 -22.30 -24.87 50.32
N ASN A 116 -22.34 -24.22 51.48
CA ASN A 116 -21.96 -22.81 51.62
C ASN A 116 -20.48 -22.56 51.29
N GLU A 117 -19.58 -23.48 51.63
CA GLU A 117 -18.16 -23.37 51.27
C GLU A 117 -17.95 -23.56 49.75
N ILE A 118 -18.74 -24.44 49.13
CA ILE A 118 -18.75 -24.61 47.67
C ILE A 118 -19.23 -23.32 46.99
N HIS A 119 -20.31 -22.71 47.50
CA HIS A 119 -20.79 -21.42 47.03
C HIS A 119 -19.76 -20.30 47.19
N GLN A 120 -19.07 -20.25 48.33
CA GLN A 120 -18.02 -19.26 48.57
C GLN A 120 -16.87 -19.43 47.57
N PHE A 121 -16.38 -20.65 47.37
CA PHE A 121 -15.33 -20.92 46.38
C PHE A 121 -15.75 -20.50 44.97
N PHE A 122 -16.95 -20.88 44.54
CA PHE A 122 -17.51 -20.46 43.26
C PHE A 122 -17.53 -18.93 43.10
N ASN A 123 -18.06 -18.22 44.10
CA ASN A 123 -18.18 -16.77 44.07
C ASN A 123 -16.80 -16.09 44.05
N SER A 124 -15.84 -16.61 44.81
CA SER A 124 -14.47 -16.09 44.80
C SER A 124 -13.77 -16.33 43.46
N ALA A 125 -13.93 -17.50 42.85
CA ALA A 125 -13.36 -17.81 41.54
C ALA A 125 -14.00 -16.95 40.43
N LEU A 126 -15.33 -16.76 40.47
CA LEU A 126 -16.04 -15.88 39.54
C LEU A 126 -15.61 -14.41 39.74
N ARG A 127 -15.43 -13.97 40.99
CA ARG A 127 -14.94 -12.62 41.32
C ARG A 127 -13.56 -12.38 40.74
N GLU A 128 -12.66 -13.33 40.89
CA GLU A 128 -11.33 -13.24 40.32
C GLU A 128 -11.36 -13.24 38.79
N HIS A 129 -12.19 -14.10 38.17
CA HIS A 129 -12.40 -14.09 36.72
C HIS A 129 -12.85 -12.71 36.20
N MET A 130 -13.84 -12.10 36.86
CA MET A 130 -14.34 -10.77 36.49
C MET A 130 -13.29 -9.68 36.73
N ARG A 131 -12.53 -9.76 37.82
CA ARG A 131 -11.42 -8.84 38.09
C ARG A 131 -10.40 -8.90 36.96
N GLN A 132 -9.92 -10.09 36.62
CA GLN A 132 -8.90 -10.27 35.59
C GLN A 132 -9.38 -9.75 34.23
N ASP A 133 -10.66 -9.96 33.89
CA ASP A 133 -11.23 -9.48 32.63
C ASP A 133 -11.41 -7.95 32.58
N LEU A 134 -12.11 -7.38 33.57
CA LEU A 134 -12.52 -5.98 33.55
C LEU A 134 -11.37 -5.01 33.87
N SER A 135 -10.31 -5.49 34.54
CA SER A 135 -9.12 -4.68 34.87
C SER A 135 -7.92 -4.93 33.95
N ALA A 136 -8.03 -5.79 32.93
CA ALA A 136 -6.92 -6.08 32.03
C ALA A 136 -6.49 -4.85 31.21
N VAL A 137 -5.26 -4.39 31.45
CA VAL A 137 -4.65 -3.27 30.72
C VAL A 137 -4.11 -3.74 29.38
N GLN A 138 -4.40 -3.00 28.31
CA GLN A 138 -3.92 -3.25 26.96
C GLN A 138 -2.85 -2.23 26.52
N PRO A 139 -1.95 -2.58 25.58
CA PRO A 139 -0.90 -1.69 25.10
C PRO A 139 -1.40 -0.34 24.56
N GLY A 140 -2.60 -0.32 23.96
CA GLY A 140 -3.23 0.87 23.40
C GLY A 140 -4.03 1.73 24.39
N ASP A 141 -4.14 1.32 25.67
CA ASP A 141 -4.93 2.07 26.65
C ASP A 141 -4.29 3.44 26.97
N SER A 142 -5.14 4.48 27.03
CA SER A 142 -4.74 5.80 27.53
C SER A 142 -4.42 5.76 29.03
N THR A 143 -3.73 6.78 29.54
CA THR A 143 -3.44 6.92 30.98
C THR A 143 -4.71 6.89 31.83
N VAL A 144 -5.76 7.59 31.38
CA VAL A 144 -7.07 7.64 32.04
C VAL A 144 -7.72 6.25 32.10
N VAL A 145 -7.68 5.48 31.01
CA VAL A 145 -8.21 4.10 30.96
C VAL A 145 -7.42 3.18 31.88
N LYS A 146 -6.09 3.29 31.90
CA LYS A 146 -5.22 2.51 32.79
C LYS A 146 -5.53 2.79 34.26
N ASP A 147 -5.71 4.05 34.63
CA ASP A 147 -6.05 4.44 36.00
C ASP A 147 -7.44 3.96 36.39
N PHE A 148 -8.41 4.03 35.49
CA PHE A 148 -9.75 3.47 35.71
C PHE A 148 -9.69 1.96 35.95
N LYS A 149 -9.00 1.19 35.08
CA LYS A 149 -8.85 -0.27 35.22
C LYS A 149 -8.15 -0.67 36.52
N ARG A 150 -7.14 0.09 36.95
CA ARG A 150 -6.48 -0.10 38.27
C ARG A 150 -7.46 0.09 39.42
N LYS A 151 -8.20 1.21 39.43
CA LYS A 151 -9.24 1.47 40.44
C LYS A 151 -10.32 0.38 40.44
N THR A 152 -10.74 -0.10 39.26
CA THR A 152 -11.66 -1.23 39.15
C THR A 152 -11.08 -2.49 39.79
N SER A 153 -9.81 -2.82 39.55
CA SER A 153 -9.16 -3.95 40.22
C SER A 153 -9.19 -3.79 41.74
N ASP A 154 -8.92 -2.59 42.26
CA ASP A 154 -8.93 -2.32 43.70
C ASP A 154 -10.31 -2.59 44.32
N LEU A 155 -11.40 -2.24 43.63
CA LEU A 155 -12.77 -2.55 44.07
C LEU A 155 -13.03 -4.05 44.21
N PHE A 156 -12.34 -4.89 43.43
CA PHE A 156 -12.45 -6.34 43.55
C PHE A 156 -11.63 -6.90 44.71
N THR A 157 -10.51 -6.26 45.09
CA THR A 157 -9.58 -6.74 46.13
C THR A 157 -9.75 -6.07 47.48
N ASP A 158 -10.55 -5.00 47.60
CA ASP A 158 -10.76 -4.28 48.86
C ASP A 158 -11.32 -5.20 49.95
N SER A 159 -10.43 -5.59 50.87
CA SER A 159 -10.75 -6.43 52.02
C SER A 159 -11.32 -5.64 53.20
N TYR A 160 -11.13 -4.31 53.21
CA TYR A 160 -11.59 -3.44 54.31
C TYR A 160 -13.06 -3.07 54.14
N GLN A 161 -13.52 -2.88 52.91
CA GLN A 161 -14.93 -2.68 52.56
C GLN A 161 -15.33 -3.60 51.40
N PRO A 162 -15.62 -4.89 51.66
CA PRO A 162 -15.96 -5.84 50.61
C PRO A 162 -17.27 -5.43 49.93
N ARG A 163 -17.16 -4.92 48.70
CA ARG A 163 -18.31 -4.59 47.87
C ARG A 163 -18.90 -5.83 47.21
N SER A 164 -20.22 -5.85 47.07
CA SER A 164 -20.90 -6.91 46.35
C SER A 164 -20.48 -6.90 44.87
N MET A 165 -20.57 -8.06 44.21
CA MET A 165 -20.30 -8.14 42.76
C MET A 165 -21.20 -7.18 41.97
N ALA A 166 -22.47 -7.09 42.36
CA ALA A 166 -23.44 -6.21 41.70
C ALA A 166 -23.02 -4.75 41.77
N ASP A 167 -22.60 -4.26 42.94
CA ASP A 167 -22.17 -2.87 43.11
C ASP A 167 -20.94 -2.53 42.27
N ILE A 168 -19.98 -3.46 42.18
CA ILE A 168 -18.76 -3.27 41.37
C ILE A 168 -19.11 -3.20 39.89
N LEU A 169 -19.95 -4.13 39.40
CA LEU A 169 -20.39 -4.15 38.01
C LEU A 169 -21.23 -2.93 37.66
N SER A 170 -22.12 -2.48 38.55
CA SER A 170 -22.88 -1.25 38.38
C SER A 170 -21.97 -0.02 38.32
N ALA A 171 -20.99 0.09 39.21
CA ALA A 171 -20.01 1.18 39.17
C ALA A 171 -19.17 1.16 37.89
N TYR A 172 -18.78 -0.03 37.42
CA TYR A 172 -18.06 -0.21 36.16
C TYR A 172 -18.91 0.26 34.96
N LEU A 173 -20.17 -0.18 34.87
CA LEU A 173 -21.08 0.22 33.79
C LEU A 173 -21.38 1.71 33.78
N GLN A 174 -21.54 2.34 34.96
CA GLN A 174 -21.74 3.80 35.07
C GLN A 174 -20.56 4.61 34.52
N ASN A 175 -19.36 4.01 34.46
CA ASN A 175 -18.12 4.64 34.03
C ASN A 175 -17.58 4.04 32.72
N ILE A 176 -18.40 3.28 31.99
CA ILE A 176 -17.98 2.58 30.76
C ILE A 176 -17.56 3.56 29.65
N ASN A 177 -18.08 4.79 29.68
CA ASN A 177 -17.71 5.88 28.78
C ASN A 177 -16.21 6.22 28.82
N ILE A 178 -15.54 6.01 29.95
CA ILE A 178 -14.09 6.19 30.08
C ILE A 178 -13.35 5.22 29.17
N ILE A 179 -13.87 4.00 29.01
CA ILE A 179 -13.26 2.95 28.16
C ILE A 179 -13.65 3.14 26.70
N THR A 180 -14.93 3.42 26.41
CA THR A 180 -15.42 3.49 25.03
C THR A 180 -15.04 4.79 24.31
N GLY A 181 -14.88 5.89 25.04
CA GLY A 181 -14.51 7.21 24.49
C GLY A 181 -15.62 7.93 23.71
N HIS A 182 -16.76 7.28 23.45
CA HIS A 182 -17.86 7.81 22.67
C HIS A 182 -19.23 7.42 23.26
N GLN A 183 -20.21 8.32 23.15
CA GLN A 183 -21.55 8.10 23.70
C GLN A 183 -22.28 6.96 22.97
N ASP A 184 -22.22 6.91 21.65
CA ASP A 184 -22.90 5.87 20.87
C ASP A 184 -22.42 4.46 21.26
N ALA A 185 -21.12 4.29 21.49
CA ALA A 185 -20.54 3.02 21.95
C ALA A 185 -20.96 2.68 23.39
N THR A 186 -21.12 3.70 24.24
CA THR A 186 -21.66 3.53 25.60
C THR A 186 -23.12 3.06 25.54
N ASP A 187 -23.93 3.69 24.69
CA ASP A 187 -25.34 3.33 24.50
C ASP A 187 -25.47 1.91 23.94
N LEU A 188 -24.62 1.54 22.97
CA LEU A 188 -24.54 0.16 22.47
C LEU A 188 -24.29 -0.84 23.60
N VAL A 189 -23.26 -0.61 24.43
CA VAL A 189 -22.92 -1.52 25.53
C VAL A 189 -24.07 -1.64 26.53
N ASN A 190 -24.75 -0.53 26.84
CA ASN A 190 -25.89 -0.51 27.75
C ASN A 190 -27.08 -1.31 27.19
N VAL A 191 -27.42 -1.12 25.91
CA VAL A 191 -28.50 -1.87 25.26
C VAL A 191 -28.17 -3.37 25.20
N LEU A 192 -26.91 -3.73 24.95
CA LEU A 192 -26.47 -5.13 24.95
C LEU A 192 -26.67 -5.82 26.32
N GLN A 193 -26.60 -5.10 27.44
CA GLN A 193 -26.85 -5.68 28.76
C GLN A 193 -28.28 -6.21 28.93
N LEU A 194 -29.21 -5.72 28.12
CA LEU A 194 -30.63 -6.11 28.16
C LEU A 194 -30.93 -7.34 27.30
N THR A 195 -29.95 -7.85 26.56
CA THR A 195 -30.13 -8.96 25.63
C THR A 195 -29.76 -10.31 26.23
N THR A 196 -30.48 -11.35 25.80
CA THR A 196 -30.29 -12.73 26.23
C THR A 196 -30.11 -13.70 25.07
N THR A 197 -30.38 -13.28 23.83
CA THR A 197 -30.25 -14.13 22.65
C THR A 197 -29.37 -13.50 21.56
N PRO A 198 -28.72 -14.32 20.71
CA PRO A 198 -28.00 -13.83 19.53
C PRO A 198 -28.88 -13.03 18.57
N GLN A 199 -30.16 -13.41 18.42
CA GLN A 199 -31.11 -12.75 17.53
C GLN A 199 -31.42 -11.32 17.98
N GLU A 200 -31.66 -11.09 19.27
CA GLU A 200 -31.85 -9.73 19.81
C GLU A 200 -30.62 -8.83 19.56
N ARG A 201 -29.43 -9.41 19.61
CA ARG A 201 -28.16 -8.69 19.39
C ARG A 201 -27.92 -8.37 17.93
N ALA A 202 -28.33 -9.25 17.01
CA ALA A 202 -28.18 -9.02 15.58
C ALA A 202 -28.80 -7.69 15.16
N ASP A 203 -30.04 -7.41 15.58
CA ASP A 203 -30.74 -6.15 15.29
C ASP A 203 -30.01 -4.92 15.85
N ILE A 204 -29.42 -5.05 17.05
CA ILE A 204 -28.64 -4.00 17.68
C ILE A 204 -27.36 -3.72 16.89
N TYR A 205 -26.63 -4.76 16.48
CA TYR A 205 -25.42 -4.64 15.68
C TYR A 205 -25.71 -4.03 14.30
N ILE A 206 -26.79 -4.46 13.64
CA ILE A 206 -27.22 -3.90 12.35
C ILE A 206 -27.52 -2.42 12.51
N ARG A 207 -28.26 -2.03 13.56
CA ARG A 207 -28.57 -0.61 13.82
C ARG A 207 -27.31 0.21 14.09
N TYR A 208 -26.35 -0.34 14.82
CA TYR A 208 -25.14 0.40 15.17
C TYR A 208 -24.14 0.48 14.00
N TYR A 209 -23.84 -0.63 13.33
CA TYR A 209 -22.78 -0.70 12.31
C TYR A 209 -23.30 -0.52 10.87
N CYS A 210 -24.53 -0.92 10.59
CA CYS A 210 -25.03 -1.13 9.23
C CYS A 210 -26.19 -0.21 8.84
N THR A 211 -26.60 0.73 9.70
CA THR A 211 -27.65 1.70 9.37
C THR A 211 -27.25 2.50 8.13
N SER A 212 -28.07 2.38 7.09
CA SER A 212 -27.87 3.09 5.83
C SER A 212 -28.34 4.53 5.94
N SER A 213 -27.50 5.47 5.51
CA SER A 213 -27.84 6.87 5.35
C SER A 213 -28.24 7.14 3.91
N TRP A 214 -29.12 8.12 3.70
CA TRP A 214 -29.53 8.54 2.36
C TRP A 214 -28.33 9.04 1.53
N ASN A 215 -27.36 9.68 2.20
CA ASN A 215 -26.12 10.20 1.65
C ASN A 215 -25.01 9.16 1.43
N ASP A 216 -25.23 7.89 1.81
CA ASP A 216 -24.21 6.87 1.59
C ASP A 216 -24.00 6.64 0.09
N LEU A 217 -22.72 6.59 -0.32
CA LEU A 217 -22.34 6.16 -1.67
C LEU A 217 -22.84 4.73 -1.92
N PRO A 218 -23.13 4.34 -3.18
CA PRO A 218 -23.61 2.99 -3.50
C PRO A 218 -22.72 1.87 -2.94
N ILE A 219 -21.39 2.04 -3.01
CA ILE A 219 -20.42 1.07 -2.46
C ILE A 219 -20.56 0.90 -0.93
N VAL A 220 -20.83 1.99 -0.20
CA VAL A 220 -21.04 1.97 1.25
C VAL A 220 -22.37 1.28 1.59
N LYS A 221 -23.42 1.54 0.80
CA LYS A 221 -24.72 0.85 0.95
C LYS A 221 -24.55 -0.66 0.76
N THR A 222 -23.84 -1.10 -0.29
CA THR A 222 -23.56 -2.51 -0.53
C THR A 222 -22.74 -3.14 0.61
N PHE A 223 -21.70 -2.45 1.09
CA PHE A 223 -20.91 -2.88 2.23
C PHE A 223 -21.78 -3.07 3.49
N LYS A 224 -22.58 -2.06 3.86
CA LYS A 224 -23.48 -2.14 5.01
C LYS A 224 -24.51 -3.26 4.87
N SER A 225 -25.13 -3.42 3.71
CA SER A 225 -26.08 -4.51 3.44
C SER A 225 -25.44 -5.90 3.53
N LYS A 226 -24.20 -6.07 3.07
CA LYS A 226 -23.45 -7.34 3.18
C LYS A 226 -23.31 -7.74 4.65
N TYR A 227 -22.83 -6.83 5.49
CA TYR A 227 -22.58 -7.12 6.90
C TYR A 227 -23.87 -7.19 7.74
N ALA A 228 -24.91 -6.45 7.36
CA ALA A 228 -26.23 -6.61 7.97
C ALA A 228 -26.74 -8.07 7.84
N ARG A 229 -26.66 -8.66 6.63
CA ARG A 229 -27.05 -10.06 6.41
C ARG A 229 -26.21 -11.06 7.21
N MET A 230 -24.93 -10.77 7.45
CA MET A 230 -24.09 -11.62 8.28
C MET A 230 -24.60 -11.62 9.74
N PHE A 231 -24.92 -10.45 10.29
CA PHE A 231 -25.55 -10.37 11.61
C PHE A 231 -26.91 -11.06 11.64
N GLU A 232 -27.78 -10.86 10.65
CA GLU A 232 -29.08 -11.55 10.53
C GLU A 232 -28.93 -13.08 10.52
N SER A 233 -27.85 -13.59 9.91
CA SER A 233 -27.55 -15.03 9.89
C SER A 233 -26.97 -15.59 11.21
N GLY A 234 -26.81 -14.74 12.23
CA GLY A 234 -26.27 -15.12 13.54
C GLY A 234 -24.76 -15.26 13.58
N ALA A 235 -24.03 -14.59 12.67
CA ALA A 235 -22.57 -14.58 12.70
C ALA A 235 -22.05 -13.88 13.98
N PRO A 236 -20.96 -14.37 14.61
CA PRO A 236 -20.37 -13.74 15.80
C PRO A 236 -19.91 -12.31 15.54
N HIS A 237 -20.15 -11.42 16.50
CA HIS A 237 -19.83 -10.00 16.38
C HIS A 237 -18.36 -9.74 16.03
N ASP A 238 -17.45 -10.38 16.75
CA ASP A 238 -16.02 -10.14 16.62
C ASP A 238 -15.50 -10.65 15.26
N ALA A 239 -16.08 -11.74 14.75
CA ALA A 239 -15.77 -12.26 13.42
C ALA A 239 -16.27 -11.32 12.32
N VAL A 240 -17.48 -10.79 12.46
CA VAL A 240 -18.05 -9.80 11.51
C VAL A 240 -17.19 -8.54 11.49
N LEU A 241 -16.86 -7.97 12.65
CA LEU A 241 -16.03 -6.77 12.72
C LEU A 241 -14.61 -7.00 12.21
N ALA A 242 -14.02 -8.18 12.44
CA ALA A 242 -12.71 -8.51 11.87
C ALA A 242 -12.77 -8.53 10.34
N SER A 243 -13.82 -9.10 9.74
CA SER A 243 -14.04 -9.07 8.30
C SER A 243 -14.25 -7.64 7.78
N MET A 244 -15.06 -6.83 8.48
CA MET A 244 -15.30 -5.43 8.12
C MET A 244 -14.00 -4.62 8.12
N ARG A 245 -13.16 -4.77 9.15
CA ARG A 245 -11.86 -4.09 9.24
C ARG A 245 -10.94 -4.53 8.10
N LYS A 246 -10.82 -5.83 7.86
CA LYS A 246 -9.99 -6.37 6.77
C LYS A 246 -10.40 -5.81 5.41
N GLU A 247 -11.69 -5.81 5.09
CA GLU A 247 -12.19 -5.24 3.83
C GLU A 247 -11.97 -3.72 3.74
N GLY A 248 -12.11 -3.00 4.85
CA GLY A 248 -11.78 -1.57 4.92
C GLY A 248 -10.30 -1.28 4.71
N GLU A 249 -9.42 -2.06 5.33
CA GLU A 249 -7.95 -1.97 5.18
C GLU A 249 -7.52 -2.30 3.75
N GLU A 250 -8.10 -3.34 3.14
CA GLU A 250 -7.86 -3.71 1.74
C GLU A 250 -8.32 -2.59 0.79
N ALA A 251 -9.52 -2.04 0.99
CA ALA A 251 -10.03 -0.92 0.20
C ALA A 251 -9.14 0.33 0.34
N GLN A 252 -8.67 0.63 1.55
CA GLN A 252 -7.76 1.74 1.81
C GLN A 252 -6.39 1.50 1.14
N ALA A 253 -5.84 0.30 1.25
CA ALA A 253 -4.56 -0.06 0.64
C ALA A 253 -4.63 0.05 -0.89
N LEU A 254 -5.71 -0.44 -1.51
CA LEU A 254 -5.96 -0.28 -2.94
C LEU A 254 -6.04 1.20 -3.34
N LYS A 255 -6.72 2.03 -2.55
CA LYS A 255 -6.82 3.47 -2.83
C LYS A 255 -5.47 4.18 -2.71
N ILE A 256 -4.68 3.83 -1.70
CA ILE A 256 -3.32 4.37 -1.52
C ILE A 256 -2.45 3.97 -2.71
N ALA A 257 -2.49 2.71 -3.15
CA ALA A 257 -1.73 2.24 -4.31
C ALA A 257 -2.15 2.97 -5.60
N GLU A 258 -3.45 3.17 -5.83
CA GLU A 258 -3.97 3.94 -6.97
C GLU A 258 -3.46 5.39 -6.97
N LEU A 259 -3.50 6.06 -5.81
CA LEU A 259 -3.02 7.43 -5.66
C LEU A 259 -1.50 7.53 -5.84
N GLN A 260 -0.75 6.54 -5.36
CA GLN A 260 0.69 6.46 -5.57
C GLN A 260 1.05 6.28 -7.05
N GLY A 261 0.30 5.44 -7.78
CA GLY A 261 0.46 5.28 -9.23
C GLY A 261 0.24 6.61 -9.98
N LYS A 262 -0.89 7.28 -9.71
CA LYS A 262 -1.19 8.60 -10.30
C LYS A 262 -0.12 9.65 -9.98
N LEU A 263 0.41 9.64 -8.75
CA LEU A 263 1.49 10.55 -8.36
C LEU A 263 2.77 10.26 -9.15
N SER A 264 3.09 8.99 -9.40
CA SER A 264 4.23 8.58 -10.24
C SER A 264 4.06 9.09 -11.67
N ASP A 265 2.88 8.90 -12.27
CA ASP A 265 2.58 9.33 -13.64
C ASP A 265 2.73 10.85 -13.79
N ILE A 266 2.22 11.61 -12.81
CA ILE A 266 2.34 13.08 -12.80
C ILE A 266 3.82 13.50 -12.69
N LYS A 267 4.62 12.84 -11.84
CA LYS A 267 6.06 13.13 -11.71
C LYS A 267 6.82 12.83 -13.01
N MET A 268 6.48 11.74 -13.70
CA MET A 268 7.07 11.39 -15.00
C MET A 268 6.69 12.42 -16.07
N ALA A 269 5.42 12.81 -16.14
CA ALA A 269 4.93 13.84 -17.06
C ALA A 269 5.61 15.19 -16.81
N GLN A 270 5.75 15.60 -15.55
CA GLN A 270 6.46 16.83 -15.17
C GLN A 270 7.94 16.76 -15.57
N SER A 271 8.60 15.63 -15.33
CA SER A 271 10.02 15.44 -15.70
C SER A 271 10.21 15.50 -17.21
N ALA A 272 9.33 14.88 -18.00
CA ALA A 272 9.34 14.94 -19.45
C ALA A 272 9.09 16.36 -19.96
N HIS A 273 8.13 17.08 -19.36
CA HIS A 273 7.86 18.48 -19.68
C HIS A 273 9.08 19.38 -19.41
N LEU A 274 9.76 19.21 -18.27
CA LEU A 274 10.98 19.97 -17.94
C LEU A 274 12.13 19.65 -18.90
N LYS A 275 12.33 18.37 -19.27
CA LYS A 275 13.32 17.97 -20.27
C LYS A 275 13.02 18.60 -21.64
N ASN A 276 11.76 18.58 -22.07
CA ASN A 276 11.34 19.19 -23.33
C ASN A 276 11.51 20.71 -23.32
N LYS A 277 11.23 21.37 -22.19
CA LYS A 277 11.49 22.80 -22.01
C LYS A 277 12.99 23.11 -22.14
N LYS A 278 13.85 22.36 -21.44
CA LYS A 278 15.30 22.53 -21.52
C LYS A 278 15.84 22.34 -22.95
N ARG A 279 15.42 21.27 -23.65
CA ARG A 279 15.79 21.04 -25.06
C ARG A 279 15.36 22.17 -25.99
N LYS A 280 14.18 22.76 -25.77
CA LYS A 280 13.71 23.92 -26.54
C LYS A 280 14.57 25.16 -26.29
N GLU A 281 14.98 25.39 -25.05
CA GLU A 281 15.88 26.50 -24.66
C GLU A 281 17.28 26.30 -25.25
N GLU A 282 17.87 25.11 -25.14
CA GLU A 282 19.18 24.76 -25.74
C GLU A 282 19.17 24.96 -27.26
N LYS A 283 18.11 24.50 -27.96
CA LYS A 283 17.96 24.71 -29.41
C LYS A 283 17.89 26.21 -29.76
N ARG A 284 17.20 27.02 -28.95
CA ARG A 284 17.10 28.47 -29.16
C ARG A 284 18.45 29.16 -28.96
N GLU A 285 19.17 28.83 -27.89
CA GLU A 285 20.52 29.36 -27.64
C GLU A 285 21.51 28.96 -28.73
N ARG A 286 21.39 27.74 -29.26
CA ARG A 286 22.24 27.26 -30.34
C ARG A 286 21.98 28.01 -31.66
N LEU A 287 20.71 28.20 -32.01
CA LEU A 287 20.32 29.02 -33.17
C LEU A 287 20.79 30.47 -33.03
N GLN A 288 20.77 31.00 -31.81
CA GLN A 288 21.29 32.33 -31.52
C GLN A 288 22.81 32.39 -31.71
N ARG A 289 23.57 31.42 -31.17
CA ARG A 289 25.02 31.31 -31.38
C ARG A 289 25.42 31.19 -32.85
N LEU A 290 24.67 30.44 -33.66
CA LEU A 290 24.92 30.35 -35.10
C LEU A 290 24.70 31.68 -35.82
N ARG A 291 23.71 32.48 -35.40
CA ARG A 291 23.50 33.84 -35.93
C ARG A 291 24.57 34.84 -35.49
N GLU A 292 25.16 34.62 -34.31
CA GLU A 292 26.16 35.50 -33.72
C GLU A 292 27.61 35.10 -34.07
N ARG A 293 27.83 34.04 -34.87
CA ARG A 293 29.18 33.66 -35.35
C ARG A 293 29.71 34.78 -36.26
N PRO A 294 30.77 35.51 -35.85
CA PRO A 294 31.31 36.60 -36.66
C PRO A 294 32.00 36.01 -37.91
N SER A 295 31.66 36.55 -39.08
CA SER A 295 32.30 36.27 -40.38
C SER A 295 33.72 36.83 -40.37
N ASN A 296 34.65 36.15 -39.68
CA ASN A 296 36.02 36.60 -39.51
C ASN A 296 36.92 36.16 -40.67
N SER A 297 36.86 36.86 -41.80
CA SER A 297 38.03 37.37 -42.53
C SER A 297 37.53 38.23 -43.70
N GLU A 298 37.72 39.54 -43.63
CA GLU A 298 37.36 40.46 -44.72
C GLU A 298 38.30 40.33 -45.94
N MET A 299 39.36 39.51 -45.83
CA MET A 299 40.38 39.29 -46.84
C MET A 299 40.62 37.78 -47.05
N ALA A 300 40.69 37.33 -48.30
CA ALA A 300 41.09 35.97 -48.71
C ALA A 300 42.15 36.04 -49.81
N LEU A 301 42.94 34.98 -50.01
CA LEU A 301 43.88 34.89 -51.13
C LEU A 301 43.21 34.18 -52.32
N CYS A 302 43.60 34.56 -53.54
CA CYS A 302 43.22 33.82 -54.74
C CYS A 302 43.70 32.37 -54.66
N ALA A 303 42.80 31.42 -54.86
CA ALA A 303 43.06 29.99 -54.72
C ALA A 303 44.06 29.45 -55.77
N LEU A 304 44.14 30.09 -56.95
CA LEU A 304 45.16 29.78 -57.93
C LEU A 304 46.54 30.06 -57.35
N VAL A 305 47.28 28.99 -57.02
CA VAL A 305 48.57 29.03 -56.29
C VAL A 305 49.59 29.97 -56.93
N THR A 306 49.55 30.15 -58.25
CA THR A 306 50.46 31.01 -59.01
C THR A 306 50.07 32.49 -59.03
N CYS A 307 48.88 32.87 -58.54
CA CYS A 307 48.37 34.24 -58.58
C CYS A 307 48.75 35.06 -57.34
N GLY A 308 48.44 34.57 -56.14
CA GLY A 308 48.82 35.22 -54.87
C GLY A 308 48.15 36.56 -54.55
N GLU A 309 47.15 37.00 -55.33
CA GLU A 309 46.39 38.23 -55.11
C GLU A 309 45.48 38.15 -53.88
N GLU A 310 45.36 39.24 -53.13
CA GLU A 310 44.45 39.38 -51.99
C GLU A 310 43.08 39.92 -52.46
N ILE A 311 42.02 39.24 -52.06
CA ILE A 311 40.63 39.48 -52.40
C ILE A 311 39.93 40.02 -51.16
N ASN A 312 39.39 41.23 -51.25
CA ASN A 312 38.52 41.76 -50.22
C ASN A 312 37.11 41.20 -50.40
N ILE A 313 36.70 40.30 -49.50
CA ILE A 313 35.40 39.61 -49.55
C ILE A 313 34.24 40.57 -49.28
N SER A 314 34.52 41.72 -48.64
CA SER A 314 33.53 42.74 -48.28
C SER A 314 33.31 43.78 -49.37
N SER A 315 34.14 43.82 -50.43
CA SER A 315 34.01 44.79 -51.53
C SER A 315 33.63 44.14 -52.86
N GLY A 316 32.43 44.46 -53.36
CA GLY A 316 32.02 44.19 -54.74
C GLY A 316 31.72 42.72 -55.08
N THR A 317 31.67 42.41 -56.37
CA THR A 317 31.43 41.06 -56.91
C THR A 317 32.69 40.21 -56.78
N VAL A 318 32.62 39.12 -56.02
CA VAL A 318 33.71 38.15 -55.83
C VAL A 318 33.41 36.88 -56.61
N THR A 319 34.43 36.29 -57.25
CA THR A 319 34.32 34.97 -57.86
C THR A 319 34.70 33.90 -56.84
N GLU A 320 33.85 32.91 -56.60
CA GLU A 320 34.11 31.81 -55.66
C GLU A 320 33.54 30.48 -56.18
N CYS A 321 34.05 29.36 -55.65
CA CYS A 321 33.48 28.05 -55.94
C CYS A 321 32.12 27.89 -55.25
N ALA A 322 31.06 27.69 -56.04
CA ALA A 322 29.71 27.56 -55.52
C ALA A 322 29.52 26.30 -54.64
N ILE A 323 30.22 25.20 -54.95
CA ILE A 323 30.16 23.97 -54.16
C ILE A 323 30.84 24.18 -52.79
N CYS A 324 32.02 24.80 -52.76
CA CYS A 324 32.71 25.12 -51.50
C CYS A 324 31.91 26.09 -50.63
N GLU A 325 31.33 27.14 -51.22
CA GLU A 325 30.44 28.07 -50.50
C GLU A 325 29.25 27.32 -49.88
N TRP A 326 28.57 26.51 -50.67
CA TRP A 326 27.42 25.77 -50.19
C TRP A 326 27.80 24.78 -49.09
N HIS A 327 28.94 24.09 -49.23
CA HIS A 327 29.45 23.15 -48.24
C HIS A 327 29.82 23.86 -46.92
N ASP A 328 30.46 25.03 -46.97
CA ASP A 328 30.80 25.87 -45.81
C ASP A 328 29.53 26.38 -45.10
N ARG A 329 28.53 26.85 -45.86
CA ARG A 329 27.21 27.28 -45.33
C ARG A 329 26.44 26.16 -44.64
N LYS A 330 26.72 24.90 -44.98
CA LYS A 330 26.18 23.71 -44.31
C LYS A 330 26.99 23.26 -43.09
N GLY A 331 28.10 23.93 -42.78
CA GLY A 331 28.97 23.63 -41.64
C GLY A 331 30.09 22.65 -41.95
N GLY A 332 30.50 22.53 -43.22
CA GLY A 332 31.61 21.67 -43.60
C GLY A 332 32.98 22.32 -43.33
N ASP A 333 34.00 21.48 -43.10
CA ASP A 333 35.30 21.93 -42.60
C ASP A 333 36.29 22.38 -43.68
N ARG A 334 35.96 22.21 -44.96
CA ARG A 334 36.87 22.49 -46.10
C ARG A 334 37.01 23.99 -46.43
N GLY A 335 36.15 24.84 -45.87
CA GLY A 335 36.16 26.28 -46.09
C GLY A 335 35.74 26.71 -47.51
N ARG A 336 35.73 28.03 -47.73
CA ARG A 336 35.38 28.67 -49.01
C ARG A 336 36.62 28.90 -49.86
N VAL A 337 36.43 28.84 -51.18
CA VAL A 337 37.50 29.00 -52.18
C VAL A 337 37.20 30.19 -53.07
N PHE A 338 38.09 31.19 -53.08
CA PHE A 338 37.90 32.48 -53.74
C PHE A 338 38.90 32.70 -54.88
N TYR A 339 38.48 33.43 -55.91
CA TYR A 339 39.30 33.78 -57.08
C TYR A 339 39.23 35.29 -57.34
N CYS A 340 40.37 35.89 -57.73
CA CYS A 340 40.43 37.30 -58.05
C CYS A 340 39.76 37.64 -59.40
N SER A 341 39.51 36.64 -60.25
CA SER A 341 38.86 36.76 -61.56
C SER A 341 38.32 35.43 -62.05
N THR A 342 37.36 35.46 -62.98
CA THR A 342 36.84 34.26 -63.67
C THR A 342 37.94 33.49 -64.41
N ARG A 343 38.92 34.18 -65.00
CA ARG A 343 40.08 33.55 -65.65
C ARG A 343 40.85 32.66 -64.67
N CYS A 344 41.09 33.12 -63.45
CA CYS A 344 41.80 32.31 -62.45
C CYS A 344 40.97 31.10 -62.01
N ALA A 345 39.64 31.25 -61.94
CA ALA A 345 38.74 30.13 -61.65
C ALA A 345 38.75 29.08 -62.78
N GLU A 346 38.74 29.50 -64.05
CA GLU A 346 38.82 28.61 -65.22
C GLU A 346 40.17 27.88 -65.30
N GLU A 347 41.27 28.57 -64.99
CA GLU A 347 42.61 27.97 -64.96
C GLU A 347 42.75 26.93 -63.83
N ASP A 348 42.18 27.22 -62.66
CA ASP A 348 42.25 26.33 -61.49
C ASP A 348 41.21 25.21 -61.53
N PHE A 349 40.14 25.32 -62.35
CA PHE A 349 39.00 24.40 -62.35
C PHE A 349 39.41 22.93 -62.38
N LYS A 350 40.34 22.54 -63.27
CA LYS A 350 40.78 21.14 -63.39
C LYS A 350 41.59 20.66 -62.19
N ALA A 351 42.25 21.56 -61.47
CA ALA A 351 43.05 21.23 -60.30
C ALA A 351 42.21 21.20 -59.02
N HIS A 352 41.18 22.05 -58.94
CA HIS A 352 40.30 22.20 -57.78
C HIS A 352 39.08 21.27 -57.81
N ASP A 353 38.57 20.89 -58.99
CA ASP A 353 37.41 19.98 -59.10
C ASP A 353 37.57 18.65 -58.31
N PRO A 354 38.76 18.01 -58.25
CA PRO A 354 39.00 16.85 -57.39
C PRO A 354 38.77 17.08 -55.89
N ASP A 355 38.75 18.33 -55.42
CA ASP A 355 38.47 18.66 -54.02
C ASP A 355 36.98 18.49 -53.67
N HIS A 356 36.10 18.28 -54.66
CA HIS A 356 34.68 17.99 -54.51
C HIS A 356 34.38 16.48 -54.51
N THR A 357 35.25 15.69 -53.89
CA THR A 357 35.11 14.23 -53.81
C THR A 357 33.83 13.79 -53.09
N CYS A 358 33.13 12.84 -53.71
CA CYS A 358 32.02 12.12 -53.07
C CYS A 358 32.54 11.37 -51.84
N MET A 359 31.79 11.43 -50.73
CA MET A 359 32.11 10.71 -49.49
C MET A 359 32.15 9.19 -49.66
N SER A 360 31.42 8.64 -50.63
CA SER A 360 31.34 7.20 -50.82
C SER A 360 32.63 6.63 -51.42
N GLU A 361 33.23 5.63 -50.74
CA GLU A 361 34.35 4.83 -51.25
C GLU A 361 33.95 4.05 -52.54
N ASN A 362 32.67 3.72 -52.69
CA ASN A 362 32.10 3.06 -53.86
C ASN A 362 31.25 4.05 -54.68
N CYS A 363 31.81 5.22 -54.98
CA CYS A 363 31.15 6.19 -55.84
C CYS A 363 30.83 5.57 -57.21
N ILE A 364 29.56 5.59 -57.62
CA ILE A 364 29.11 4.96 -58.86
C ILE A 364 29.64 5.63 -60.14
N PHE A 365 30.24 6.82 -60.00
CA PHE A 365 30.89 7.55 -61.08
C PHE A 365 32.42 7.48 -61.00
N ALA A 366 33.01 6.79 -60.02
CA ALA A 366 34.46 6.64 -59.97
C ALA A 366 34.98 5.94 -61.25
N PRO A 367 36.10 6.40 -61.85
CA PRO A 367 37.05 7.39 -61.34
C PRO A 367 36.71 8.86 -61.67
N GLU A 368 35.58 9.13 -62.31
CA GLU A 368 35.13 10.49 -62.66
C GLU A 368 34.57 11.22 -61.42
N ILE A 369 34.76 12.54 -61.38
CA ILE A 369 34.37 13.40 -60.24
C ILE A 369 32.89 13.74 -60.41
N GLY A 370 32.03 12.75 -60.17
CA GLY A 370 30.58 12.90 -60.27
C GLY A 370 30.02 12.65 -61.66
N PRO A 371 28.72 12.91 -61.86
CA PRO A 371 28.02 12.51 -63.07
C PRO A 371 28.43 13.37 -64.29
N PRO A 372 28.34 12.85 -65.52
CA PRO A 372 28.74 13.56 -66.73
C PRO A 372 27.94 14.86 -66.92
N GLY A 373 28.61 15.89 -67.46
CA GLY A 373 28.24 17.32 -67.45
C GLY A 373 26.91 17.76 -68.08
N ASP A 374 26.01 16.85 -68.42
CA ASP A 374 24.65 17.12 -68.92
C ASP A 374 23.56 16.35 -68.14
N SER A 375 23.90 15.75 -67.00
CA SER A 375 22.93 15.00 -66.21
C SER A 375 22.11 15.89 -65.28
N ASP A 376 20.79 15.68 -65.21
CA ASP A 376 19.89 16.29 -64.20
C ASP A 376 20.18 15.83 -62.75
N LEU A 377 21.35 15.21 -62.51
CA LEU A 377 21.74 14.63 -61.24
C LEU A 377 22.44 15.68 -60.39
N GLN A 378 21.69 16.26 -59.45
CA GLN A 378 22.24 17.25 -58.53
C GLN A 378 23.00 16.58 -57.37
N PRO A 379 24.17 17.12 -56.99
CA PRO A 379 24.85 16.72 -55.77
C PRO A 379 24.05 17.15 -54.54
N GLY A 380 24.30 16.48 -53.41
CA GLY A 380 23.55 16.68 -52.17
C GLY A 380 24.34 16.27 -50.94
N VAL A 381 23.92 16.77 -49.78
CA VAL A 381 24.46 16.37 -48.47
C VAL A 381 23.42 15.54 -47.73
N CYS A 382 23.86 14.56 -46.94
CA CYS A 382 22.92 13.75 -46.15
C CYS A 382 22.17 14.61 -45.13
N GLN A 383 20.83 14.55 -45.16
CA GLN A 383 20.00 15.33 -44.24
C GLN A 383 20.12 14.87 -42.78
N SER A 384 20.25 13.57 -42.53
CA SER A 384 20.44 13.04 -41.17
C SER A 384 21.77 13.49 -40.58
N CYS A 385 22.87 13.40 -41.35
CA CYS A 385 24.17 13.90 -40.90
C CYS A 385 24.14 15.41 -40.65
N LEU A 386 23.47 16.18 -41.53
CA LEU A 386 23.32 17.61 -41.36
C LEU A 386 22.56 17.99 -40.09
N GLN A 387 21.55 17.20 -39.68
CA GLN A 387 20.84 17.41 -38.40
C GLN A 387 21.73 17.20 -37.17
N GLU A 388 22.83 16.45 -37.34
CA GLU A 388 23.83 16.16 -36.33
C GLU A 388 25.14 16.96 -36.52
N ASP A 389 25.11 18.04 -37.31
CA ASP A 389 26.25 18.93 -37.55
C ASP A 389 27.44 18.32 -38.30
N HIS A 390 27.17 17.30 -39.12
CA HIS A 390 28.16 16.72 -40.01
C HIS A 390 27.73 16.85 -41.47
N VAL A 391 28.66 17.29 -42.33
CA VAL A 391 28.40 17.46 -43.76
C VAL A 391 29.03 16.31 -44.52
N GLU A 392 28.19 15.39 -44.99
CA GLU A 392 28.62 14.26 -45.82
C GLU A 392 28.09 14.46 -47.25
N TYR A 393 29.00 14.76 -48.17
CA TYR A 393 28.72 15.13 -49.55
C TYR A 393 28.60 13.91 -50.47
N PHE A 394 27.56 13.89 -51.29
CA PHE A 394 27.33 12.89 -52.32
C PHE A 394 27.17 13.56 -53.69
N CYS A 395 27.84 13.00 -54.69
CA CYS A 395 27.81 13.56 -56.05
C CYS A 395 26.44 13.46 -56.74
N SER A 396 25.55 12.57 -56.28
CA SER A 396 24.18 12.49 -56.77
C SER A 396 23.27 11.67 -55.84
N LEU A 397 21.95 11.81 -56.01
CA LEU A 397 20.97 10.95 -55.32
C LEU A 397 21.13 9.46 -55.66
N PRO A 398 21.30 9.02 -56.92
CA PRO A 398 21.60 7.63 -57.22
C PRO A 398 22.84 7.08 -56.51
N CYS A 399 23.92 7.87 -56.43
CA CYS A 399 25.14 7.49 -55.71
C CYS A 399 24.87 7.32 -54.21
N TYR A 400 24.12 8.25 -53.61
CA TYR A 400 23.71 8.16 -52.21
C TYR A 400 22.86 6.92 -51.95
N ARG A 401 21.86 6.64 -52.79
CA ARG A 401 20.99 5.46 -52.63
C ARG A 401 21.74 4.15 -52.73
N ALA A 402 22.65 4.04 -53.71
CA ALA A 402 23.48 2.86 -53.89
C ALA A 402 24.37 2.59 -52.67
N ASN A 403 24.77 3.64 -51.95
CA ASN A 403 25.68 3.57 -50.81
C ASN A 403 24.99 3.81 -49.45
N TYR A 404 23.66 3.93 -49.42
CA TYR A 404 22.92 4.33 -48.22
C TYR A 404 23.09 3.34 -47.07
N ALA A 405 23.07 2.04 -47.37
CA ALA A 405 23.24 1.01 -46.35
C ALA A 405 24.60 1.09 -45.66
N LEU A 406 25.67 1.26 -46.47
CA LEU A 406 27.04 1.39 -45.98
C LEU A 406 27.22 2.69 -45.18
N HIS A 407 26.74 3.81 -45.70
CA HIS A 407 26.78 5.10 -45.01
C HIS A 407 26.02 5.05 -43.68
N LYS A 408 24.81 4.48 -43.65
CA LYS A 408 24.05 4.32 -42.41
C LYS A 408 24.80 3.47 -41.38
N GLU A 409 25.46 2.40 -41.80
CA GLU A 409 26.29 1.55 -40.93
C GLU A 409 27.50 2.32 -40.40
N GLN A 410 28.23 3.03 -41.26
CA GLN A 410 29.38 3.86 -40.85
C GLN A 410 28.98 4.96 -39.85
N VAL A 411 27.88 5.67 -40.11
CA VAL A 411 27.38 6.70 -39.19
C VAL A 411 26.89 6.05 -37.88
N PHE A 412 26.25 4.87 -37.94
CA PHE A 412 25.85 4.11 -36.76
C PHE A 412 27.05 3.65 -35.92
N GLU A 413 28.11 3.13 -36.54
CA GLU A 413 29.33 2.71 -35.86
C GLU A 413 30.06 3.89 -35.21
N GLN A 414 30.10 5.04 -35.89
CA GLN A 414 30.75 6.23 -35.36
C GLN A 414 29.93 6.94 -34.27
N ARG A 415 28.59 6.90 -34.34
CA ARG A 415 27.71 7.82 -33.58
C ARG A 415 26.57 7.15 -32.82
N GLY A 416 26.34 5.85 -33.00
CA GLY A 416 25.31 5.07 -32.32
C GLY A 416 23.94 5.10 -33.01
N CYS A 417 22.91 4.58 -32.33
CA CYS A 417 21.57 4.39 -32.89
C CYS A 417 20.80 5.70 -33.08
N HIS A 418 20.55 6.08 -34.33
CA HIS A 418 19.75 7.23 -34.72
C HIS A 418 18.81 6.90 -35.90
N ASP A 419 17.70 7.62 -36.00
CA ASP A 419 16.73 7.46 -37.09
C ASP A 419 17.29 8.11 -38.36
N HIS A 420 18.09 7.33 -39.09
CA HIS A 420 18.64 7.74 -40.37
C HIS A 420 17.57 7.71 -41.45
N VAL A 421 17.35 8.83 -42.14
CA VAL A 421 16.44 8.95 -43.29
C VAL A 421 17.23 8.97 -44.58
N GLU A 422 16.69 8.29 -45.61
CA GLU A 422 17.27 8.26 -46.96
C GLU A 422 16.88 9.55 -47.72
N MET A 423 17.45 10.67 -47.30
CA MET A 423 17.19 11.98 -47.92
C MET A 423 18.46 12.81 -48.06
N LEU A 424 18.63 13.39 -49.25
CA LEU A 424 19.65 14.41 -49.52
C LEU A 424 19.03 15.81 -49.45
N GLU A 425 19.77 16.75 -48.88
CA GLU A 425 19.59 18.16 -49.18
C GLU A 425 20.43 18.53 -50.40
N PHE A 426 19.75 18.86 -51.51
CA PHE A 426 20.39 19.17 -52.79
C PHE A 426 21.15 20.50 -52.78
N PHE A 427 22.19 20.56 -53.59
CA PHE A 427 22.96 21.78 -53.86
C PHE A 427 22.04 22.93 -54.27
N ARG A 428 22.27 24.10 -53.64
CA ARG A 428 21.60 25.35 -53.99
C ARG A 428 22.61 26.49 -53.88
N PRO A 429 22.84 27.26 -54.96
CA PRO A 429 23.64 28.47 -54.91
C PRO A 429 23.15 29.42 -53.81
N ALA A 430 24.05 30.24 -53.27
CA ALA A 430 23.66 31.31 -52.37
C ALA A 430 22.71 32.30 -53.07
N GLU A 431 21.84 32.94 -52.28
CA GLU A 431 20.93 33.96 -52.80
C GLU A 431 21.73 35.14 -53.36
N GLY A 432 21.56 35.44 -54.64
CA GLY A 432 22.32 36.48 -55.35
C GLY A 432 23.62 36.02 -56.03
N MET A 433 23.96 34.73 -55.97
CA MET A 433 25.10 34.16 -56.71
C MET A 433 24.73 33.85 -58.16
N GLU A 434 25.47 34.43 -59.12
CA GLU A 434 25.36 34.09 -60.54
C GLU A 434 26.31 32.94 -60.87
N ILE A 435 25.78 31.84 -61.41
CA ILE A 435 26.58 30.69 -61.82
C ILE A 435 27.05 30.90 -63.25
N ILE A 436 28.37 30.89 -63.43
CA ILE A 436 29.02 30.95 -64.74
C ILE A 436 29.43 29.51 -65.08
N SER A 437 28.86 28.96 -66.14
CA SER A 437 29.00 27.56 -66.58
C SER A 437 29.87 27.41 -67.82
#